data_AF-A0A6V1PBX1-F1
#
_entry.id   AF-A0A6V1PBX1-F1
#
_cell.length_a   1.000
_cell.length_b   1.000
_cell.length_c   1.000
_cell.angle_alpha   90.00
_cell.angle_beta   90.00
_cell.angle_gamma   90.00
#
_symmetry.space_group_name_H-M   'P 1'
#
loop_
_entity.id
_entity.type
_entity.pdbx_description
1 polymer ?
#
loop_
_entity_poly.entity_id
_entity_poly.type
_entity_poly.pdbx_seq_one_letter_code
_entity_poly.pdbx_strand_id
1 'polypeptide(L)'
;AAAAACLEIMEATLRWSHLAPTAPDTLACYPFYDEDPFVLREAPDVYFAACEGAAGVASRLVRGPAGQTVRTVALPPFARTGRAALVDLGSLEVTELCFSAGL
;
A
#
# COMPACT_ATOMS: atom_id res chain seq x y z
N ALA A 1 -5.82 14.59 3.54
CA ALA A 1 -4.36 14.69 3.33
C ALA A 1 -3.89 13.51 2.48
N ALA A 2 -2.78 13.63 1.74
CA ALA A 2 -2.37 12.68 0.69
C ALA A 2 -2.34 11.20 1.12
N ALA A 3 -1.98 10.90 2.38
CA ALA A 3 -1.96 9.54 2.91
C ALA A 3 -3.36 8.88 2.90
N ALA A 4 -4.42 9.63 3.23
CA ALA A 4 -5.78 9.11 3.19
C ALA A 4 -6.22 8.78 1.76
N ALA A 5 -5.93 9.66 0.80
CA ALA A 5 -6.22 9.42 -0.61
C ALA A 5 -5.45 8.19 -1.14
N CYS A 6 -4.22 7.99 -0.71
CA CYS A 6 -3.44 6.78 -1.04
C CYS A 6 -4.11 5.51 -0.50
N LEU A 7 -4.58 5.52 0.76
CA LEU A 7 -5.32 4.38 1.33
C LEU A 7 -6.63 4.09 0.58
N GLU A 8 -7.36 5.11 0.14
CA GLU A 8 -8.56 4.92 -0.71
C GLU A 8 -8.21 4.26 -2.05
N ILE A 9 -7.14 4.72 -2.71
CA ILE A 9 -6.69 4.14 -3.98
C ILE A 9 -6.22 2.69 -3.78
N MET A 10 -5.47 2.42 -2.72
CA MET A 10 -5.03 1.06 -2.37
C MET A 10 -6.21 0.12 -2.08
N GLU A 11 -7.25 0.63 -1.40
CA GLU A 11 -8.46 -0.14 -1.19
C GLU A 11 -9.18 -0.41 -2.51
N ALA A 12 -9.22 0.55 -3.43
CA ALA A 12 -9.79 0.37 -4.75
C ALA A 12 -9.04 -0.69 -5.57
N THR A 13 -7.70 -0.65 -5.62
CA THR A 13 -6.88 -1.65 -6.34
C THR A 13 -7.04 -3.06 -5.76
N LEU A 14 -7.17 -3.19 -4.44
CA LEU A 14 -7.52 -4.46 -3.79
C LEU A 14 -8.91 -4.96 -4.21
N ARG A 15 -9.92 -4.07 -4.24
CA ARG A 15 -11.29 -4.43 -4.66
C ARG A 15 -11.34 -4.86 -6.12
N TRP A 16 -10.54 -4.25 -6.98
CA TRP A 16 -10.42 -4.62 -8.39
C TRP A 16 -9.53 -5.85 -8.61
N SER A 17 -8.85 -6.34 -7.56
CA SER A 17 -7.87 -7.42 -7.66
C SER A 17 -6.79 -7.12 -8.72
N HIS A 18 -6.36 -5.86 -8.81
CA HIS A 18 -5.43 -5.41 -9.85
C HIS A 18 -4.48 -4.34 -9.32
N LEU A 19 -3.17 -4.63 -9.34
CA LEU A 19 -2.12 -3.79 -8.79
C LEU A 19 -1.96 -2.46 -9.54
N ALA A 20 -2.01 -2.52 -10.87
CA ALA A 20 -1.78 -1.37 -11.74
C ALA A 20 -2.84 -1.28 -12.85
N PRO A 21 -4.11 -0.97 -12.52
CA PRO A 21 -5.24 -1.03 -13.46
C PRO A 21 -5.15 -0.05 -14.62
N THR A 22 -4.22 0.91 -14.56
CA THR A 22 -3.97 1.89 -15.61
C THR A 22 -2.76 1.53 -16.49
N ALA A 23 -2.11 0.38 -16.26
CA ALA A 23 -1.14 -0.18 -17.19
C ALA A 23 -1.90 -0.94 -18.29
N PRO A 24 -1.48 -0.87 -19.56
CA PRO A 24 -0.33 -0.13 -20.11
C PRO A 24 -0.60 1.35 -20.43
N ASP A 25 -1.86 1.79 -20.39
CA ASP A 25 -2.30 3.05 -21.01
C ASP A 25 -1.65 4.32 -20.44
N THR A 26 -1.54 4.43 -19.11
CA THR A 26 -0.93 5.59 -18.44
C THR A 26 0.34 5.24 -17.65
N LEU A 27 0.53 3.95 -17.35
CA LEU A 27 1.74 3.43 -16.73
C LEU A 27 2.36 2.44 -17.71
N ALA A 28 3.52 2.79 -18.27
CA ALA A 28 4.24 1.91 -19.17
C ALA A 28 4.57 0.58 -18.47
N CYS A 29 4.26 -0.53 -19.13
CA CYS A 29 4.62 -1.86 -18.67
C CYS A 29 5.22 -2.68 -19.83
N TYR A 30 5.84 -3.80 -19.46
CA TYR A 30 6.30 -4.76 -20.45
C TYR A 30 5.09 -5.44 -21.13
N PRO A 31 5.13 -5.69 -22.45
CA PRO A 31 4.05 -6.38 -23.14
C PRO A 31 4.02 -7.86 -22.76
N PHE A 32 3.21 -8.21 -21.77
CA PHE A 32 2.97 -9.60 -21.40
C PHE A 32 1.96 -10.24 -22.38
N TYR A 33 2.28 -11.44 -22.88
CA TYR A 33 1.47 -12.13 -23.89
C TYR A 33 0.51 -13.17 -23.31
N ASP A 34 0.95 -13.88 -22.27
CA ASP A 34 0.20 -15.02 -21.72
C ASP A 34 -0.63 -14.62 -20.49
N GLU A 35 0.00 -13.94 -19.53
CA GLU A 35 -0.64 -13.56 -18.26
C GLU A 35 -0.22 -12.17 -17.82
N ASP A 36 -1.19 -11.43 -17.26
CA ASP A 36 -0.93 -10.12 -16.65
C ASP A 36 -0.42 -10.31 -15.20
N PRO A 37 0.84 -9.92 -14.88
CA PRO A 37 1.38 -10.06 -13.54
C PRO A 37 0.79 -9.08 -12.53
N PHE A 38 0.02 -8.09 -12.96
CA PHE A 38 -0.62 -7.11 -12.07
C PHE A 38 -1.94 -7.63 -11.49
N VAL A 39 -2.48 -8.73 -12.00
CA VAL A 39 -3.68 -9.37 -11.43
C VAL A 39 -3.35 -10.02 -10.08
N LEU A 40 -4.05 -9.61 -9.03
CA LEU A 40 -3.96 -10.20 -7.70
C LEU A 40 -4.82 -11.46 -7.65
N ARG A 41 -4.18 -12.64 -7.67
CA ARG A 41 -4.89 -13.93 -7.59
C ARG A 41 -5.43 -14.26 -6.21
N GLU A 42 -4.77 -13.75 -5.18
CA GLU A 42 -5.10 -13.97 -3.78
C GLU A 42 -5.03 -12.64 -3.03
N ALA A 43 -5.83 -12.50 -1.98
CA ALA A 43 -5.78 -11.33 -1.12
C ALA A 43 -4.53 -11.41 -0.22
N PRO A 44 -3.60 -10.45 -0.27
CA PRO A 44 -2.43 -10.46 0.59
C PRO A 44 -2.80 -10.10 2.03
N ASP A 45 -2.06 -10.59 3.03
CA ASP A 45 -2.27 -10.18 4.43
C ASP A 45 -1.90 -8.70 4.66
N VAL A 46 -0.87 -8.22 3.96
CA VAL A 46 -0.37 -6.84 4.02
C VAL A 46 -0.19 -6.30 2.61
N TYR A 47 -0.73 -5.10 2.36
CA TYR A 47 -0.61 -4.39 1.09
C TYR A 47 -0.08 -2.97 1.34
N PHE A 48 1.10 -2.63 0.83
CA PHE A 48 1.75 -1.35 1.13
C PHE A 48 2.14 -0.59 -0.13
N ALA A 49 2.17 0.73 -0.02
CA ALA A 49 2.58 1.61 -1.12
C ALA A 49 3.34 2.83 -0.58
N ALA A 50 4.29 3.32 -1.37
CA ALA A 50 4.94 4.61 -1.12
C ALA A 50 4.00 5.75 -1.53
N CYS A 51 3.80 6.72 -0.64
CA CYS A 51 2.96 7.89 -0.84
C CYS A 51 3.80 9.17 -0.73
N GLU A 52 4.23 9.71 -1.88
CA GLU A 52 5.12 10.88 -1.94
C GLU A 52 4.62 12.11 -1.17
N GLY A 53 3.30 12.30 -1.07
CA GLY A 53 2.67 13.43 -0.36
C GLY A 53 2.37 13.17 1.12
N ALA A 54 2.61 11.96 1.64
CA ALA A 54 2.30 11.62 3.02
C ALA A 54 3.33 12.23 3.99
N ALA A 55 2.84 12.89 5.05
CA ALA A 55 3.69 13.42 6.12
C ALA A 55 4.04 12.36 7.18
N GLY A 56 3.36 11.22 7.17
CA GLY A 56 3.52 10.13 8.13
C GLY A 56 2.97 8.83 7.60
N VAL A 57 3.16 7.76 8.37
CA VAL A 57 2.59 6.44 8.09
C VAL A 57 1.10 6.48 8.36
N ALA A 58 0.32 5.99 7.40
CA ALA A 58 -1.10 5.75 7.59
C ALA A 58 -1.41 4.29 7.29
N SER A 59 -2.38 3.72 8.01
CA SER A 59 -2.81 2.34 7.78
C SER A 59 -4.31 2.19 7.92
N ARG A 60 -4.87 1.18 7.26
CA ARG A 60 -6.28 0.80 7.36
C ARG A 60 -6.41 -0.72 7.30
N LEU A 61 -7.38 -1.28 8.01
CA LEU A 61 -7.74 -2.68 7.88
C LEU A 61 -8.91 -2.79 6.91
N VAL A 62 -8.68 -3.39 5.74
CA VAL A 62 -9.69 -3.59 4.69
C VAL A 62 -10.28 -4.99 4.84
N ARG A 63 -11.60 -5.10 4.75
CA ARG A 63 -12.32 -6.38 4.80
C ARG A 63 -12.90 -6.74 3.45
N GLY A 64 -12.59 -7.94 2.99
CA GLY A 64 -13.13 -8.54 1.77
C GLY A 64 -14.51 -9.17 1.98
N PRO A 65 -15.26 -9.40 0.90
CA PRO A 65 -16.62 -9.95 0.96
C PRO A 65 -16.65 -11.41 1.44
N ALA A 66 -15.56 -12.17 1.27
CA ALA A 66 -15.44 -13.55 1.74
C ALA A 66 -14.67 -13.65 3.08
N GLY A 67 -14.64 -12.57 3.86
CA GLY A 67 -14.04 -12.54 5.19
C GLY A 67 -12.52 -12.34 5.19
N GLN A 68 -11.90 -12.12 4.03
CA GLN A 68 -10.47 -11.77 3.96
C GLN A 68 -10.20 -10.46 4.70
N THR A 69 -9.04 -10.37 5.33
CA THR A 69 -8.60 -9.17 6.04
C THR A 69 -7.24 -8.77 5.53
N VAL A 70 -7.12 -7.54 5.02
CA VAL A 70 -5.89 -7.00 4.43
C VAL A 70 -5.48 -5.74 5.18
N ARG A 71 -4.26 -5.70 5.69
CA ARG A 71 -3.68 -4.48 6.26
C ARG A 71 -3.11 -3.62 5.14
N THR A 72 -3.70 -2.46 4.88
CA THR A 72 -3.12 -1.46 3.98
C THR A 72 -2.18 -0.51 4.74
N VAL A 73 -1.01 -0.22 4.18
CA VAL A 73 -0.01 0.69 4.76
C VAL A 73 0.52 1.68 3.72
N ALA A 74 0.21 2.96 3.91
CA ALA A 74 0.76 4.06 3.12
C ALA A 74 2.02 4.59 3.82
N LEU A 75 3.15 4.50 3.12
CA LEU A 75 4.47 4.87 3.63
C LEU A 75 4.87 6.27 3.14
N PRO A 76 5.33 7.17 4.03
CA PRO A 76 5.87 8.44 3.61
C PRO A 76 7.29 8.26 3.02
N PRO A 77 7.79 9.25 2.25
CA PRO A 77 9.16 9.27 1.75
C PRO A 77 10.16 9.41 2.91
N PHE A 78 10.82 8.30 3.28
CA PHE A 78 11.74 8.26 4.43
C PHE A 78 12.81 9.37 4.38
N ALA A 79 13.41 9.60 3.21
CA ALA A 79 14.46 10.61 3.03
C ALA A 79 14.01 12.03 3.41
N ARG A 80 12.70 12.33 3.38
CA ARG A 80 12.15 13.64 3.75
C ARG A 80 11.53 13.65 5.14
N THR A 81 10.94 12.54 5.58
CA THR A 81 10.15 12.50 6.82
C THR A 81 10.86 11.85 7.99
N GLY A 82 11.88 11.02 7.75
CA GLY A 82 12.50 10.18 8.78
C GLY A 82 11.51 9.23 9.43
N ARG A 83 10.49 8.77 8.71
CA ARG A 83 9.41 7.93 9.25
C ARG A 83 9.33 6.59 8.57
N ALA A 84 9.14 5.53 9.35
CA ALA A 84 8.96 4.16 8.88
C ALA A 84 7.79 3.46 9.58
N ALA A 85 7.32 2.34 9.03
CA ALA A 85 6.28 1.51 9.64
C ALA A 85 6.89 0.23 10.20
N LEU A 86 6.53 -0.11 11.45
CA LEU A 86 6.74 -1.43 12.04
C LEU A 86 5.40 -2.17 12.03
N VAL A 87 5.37 -3.35 11.42
CA VAL A 87 4.16 -4.18 11.31
C VAL A 87 4.34 -5.44 12.15
N ASP A 88 3.45 -5.66 13.10
CA ASP A 88 3.38 -6.92 13.84
C ASP A 88 2.74 -7.98 12.94
N LEU A 89 3.43 -9.11 12.71
CA LEU A 89 2.95 -10.14 11.78
C LEU A 89 1.85 -11.04 12.37
N GLY A 90 1.69 -11.07 13.70
CA GLY A 90 0.64 -11.84 14.37
C GLY A 90 -0.67 -11.08 14.48
N SER A 91 -0.61 -9.79 14.82
CA SER A 91 -1.80 -8.93 15.01
C SER A 91 -2.12 -8.04 13.80
N LEU A 92 -1.18 -7.88 12.87
CA LEU A 92 -1.22 -6.91 11.76
C LEU A 92 -1.35 -5.46 12.26
N GLU A 93 -0.95 -5.16 13.50
CA GLU A 93 -0.89 -3.79 14.00
C GLU A 93 0.30 -3.03 13.40
N VAL A 94 0.11 -1.73 13.17
CA VAL A 94 1.11 -0.87 12.54
C VAL A 94 1.50 0.24 13.50
N THR A 95 2.78 0.30 13.83
CA THR A 95 3.38 1.36 14.65
C THR A 95 4.27 2.24 13.77
N GLU A 96 4.08 3.56 13.85
CA GLU A 96 4.99 4.52 13.19
C GLU A 96 6.28 4.66 14.02
N LEU A 97 7.42 4.49 13.35
CA LEU A 97 8.74 4.84 13.89
C LEU A 97 9.14 6.21 13.35
N CYS A 98 9.55 7.11 14.24
CA CYS A 98 10.03 8.45 13.90
C CYS A 98 11.49 8.59 14.30
N PHE A 99 12.35 8.88 13.33
CA PHE A 99 13.78 9.05 13.52
C PHE A 99 14.11 10.54 13.41
N SER A 100 14.74 11.08 14.46
CA SER A 100 15.36 12.40 14.45
C SER A 100 16.83 12.25 14.79
N ALA A 101 17.69 13.00 14.09
CA ALA A 101 19.07 13.14 14.53
C ALA A 101 19.09 14.07 15.75
N GLY A 102 19.46 13.54 16.91
CA GLY A 102 19.78 14.37 18.07
C GLY A 102 21.13 15.04 17.83
N LEU A 103 21.10 16.31 17.41
CA LEU A 103 22.19 17.27 17.58
C LEU A 103 21.78 18.28 18.65
#